data_AF-A0A7K3AH12-F1
#
_entry.id   AF-A0A7K3AH12-F1
#
_cell.length_a   1.000
_cell.length_b   1.000
_cell.length_c   1.000
_cell.angle_alpha   90.00
_cell.angle_beta   90.00
_cell.angle_gamma   90.00
#
_symmetry.space_group_name_H-M   'P 1'
#
loop_
_entity.id
_entity.type
_entity.pdbx_description
1 polymer ?
#
loop_
_entity_poly.entity_id
_entity_poly.type
_entity_poly.pdbx_seq_one_letter_code
_entity_poly.pdbx_strand_id
1 'polypeptide(L)'
;MLFDVDHGALAAAVGVGNVHRLPAGTAERYGFTADTFDFLTEVGIPSAEDYEISFGLPAEFDDGYIWRRAEQESQGWKFPEGVEALIKIGNFPINAVVIDPATGIVYQYTDASMEAIPVHADVSSLAKTVGSFVAYVGNYTRGDGEDDEDVEYARRKREVDAIHDAIRLVDPLPFAHEYSEWIEIFDNLEGGIYT
;
A
#
# COMPACT_ATOMS: atom_id res chain seq x y z
N MET A 1 -12.94 -8.08 -4.46
CA MET A 1 -12.23 -6.81 -4.17
C MET A 1 -13.11 -5.83 -3.41
N LEU A 2 -12.52 -5.09 -2.47
CA LEU A 2 -13.16 -4.05 -1.65
C LEU A 2 -13.38 -2.73 -2.39
N PHE A 3 -12.43 -2.34 -3.25
CA PHE A 3 -12.52 -1.16 -4.09
C PHE A 3 -12.53 -1.53 -5.57
N ASP A 4 -13.34 -0.81 -6.33
CA ASP A 4 -13.29 -0.85 -7.79
C ASP A 4 -12.15 0.06 -8.26
N VAL A 5 -11.04 -0.55 -8.69
CA VAL A 5 -9.83 0.15 -9.13
C VAL A 5 -9.51 -0.28 -10.56
N ASP A 6 -9.55 0.69 -11.47
CA ASP A 6 -9.20 0.49 -12.87
C ASP A 6 -7.71 0.82 -13.11
N HIS A 7 -7.06 0.04 -13.98
CA HIS A 7 -5.65 0.25 -14.36
C HIS A 7 -5.41 1.65 -14.93
N GLY A 8 -6.29 2.11 -15.82
CA GLY A 8 -6.15 3.41 -16.48
C GLY A 8 -6.30 4.56 -15.50
N ALA A 9 -7.31 4.49 -14.61
CA ALA A 9 -7.49 5.47 -13.54
C ALA A 9 -6.29 5.49 -12.57
N LEU A 10 -5.78 4.32 -12.20
CA LEU A 10 -4.63 4.20 -11.32
C LEU A 10 -3.36 4.76 -11.98
N ALA A 11 -3.10 4.40 -13.23
CA ALA A 11 -1.98 4.90 -14.02
C ALA A 11 -2.06 6.42 -14.29
N ALA A 12 -3.27 6.98 -14.39
CA ALA A 12 -3.47 8.42 -14.48
C ALA A 12 -3.13 9.14 -13.16
N ALA A 13 -3.36 8.49 -12.01
CA ALA A 13 -3.03 9.04 -10.70
C ALA A 13 -1.55 8.92 -10.37
N VAL A 14 -0.94 7.74 -10.52
CA VAL A 14 0.45 7.48 -10.07
C VAL A 14 1.49 7.54 -11.20
N GLY A 15 1.04 7.65 -12.45
CA GLY A 15 1.89 7.55 -13.64
C GLY A 15 1.99 6.12 -14.18
N VAL A 16 1.96 5.97 -15.50
CA VAL A 16 1.94 4.66 -16.19
C VAL A 16 3.14 3.77 -15.83
N GLY A 17 4.31 4.36 -15.61
CA GLY A 17 5.52 3.63 -15.23
C GLY A 17 5.52 3.08 -13.80
N ASN A 18 4.57 3.54 -12.96
CA ASN A 18 4.49 3.22 -11.55
C ASN A 18 3.34 2.26 -11.23
N VAL A 19 2.77 1.58 -12.23
CA VAL A 19 1.77 0.53 -12.02
C VAL A 19 2.34 -0.81 -12.50
N HIS A 20 2.63 -1.68 -11.55
CA HIS A 20 3.37 -2.92 -11.78
C HIS A 20 2.41 -4.09 -11.91
N ARG A 21 2.22 -4.57 -13.15
CA ARG A 21 1.49 -5.81 -13.45
C ARG A 21 2.44 -7.00 -13.55
N LEU A 22 1.96 -8.15 -13.12
CA LEU A 22 2.69 -9.41 -13.24
C LEU A 22 2.24 -10.21 -14.47
N PRO A 23 3.17 -10.85 -15.18
CA PRO A 23 2.80 -11.92 -16.10
C PRO A 23 2.05 -13.03 -15.35
N ALA A 24 0.98 -13.55 -15.95
CA ALA A 24 0.15 -14.60 -15.35
C ALA A 24 0.98 -15.79 -14.83
N GLY A 25 1.91 -16.31 -15.64
CA GLY A 25 2.76 -17.43 -15.22
C GLY A 25 3.71 -17.09 -14.07
N THR A 26 4.08 -15.83 -13.88
CA THR A 26 4.86 -15.39 -12.71
C THR A 26 3.98 -15.28 -11.47
N ALA A 27 2.77 -14.74 -11.61
CA ALA A 27 1.79 -14.67 -10.52
C ALA A 27 1.40 -16.08 -10.01
N GLU A 28 1.19 -17.04 -10.92
CA GLU A 28 0.93 -18.45 -10.57
C GLU A 28 2.07 -19.06 -9.75
N ARG A 29 3.33 -18.76 -10.11
CA ARG A 29 4.51 -19.29 -9.42
C ARG A 29 4.71 -18.71 -8.02
N TYR A 30 4.28 -17.46 -7.80
CA TYR A 30 4.19 -16.89 -6.45
C TYR A 30 2.99 -17.42 -5.66
N GLY A 31 2.12 -18.23 -6.28
CA GLY A 31 0.98 -18.85 -5.63
C GLY A 31 -0.23 -17.91 -5.48
N PHE A 32 -0.26 -16.78 -6.20
CA PHE A 32 -1.42 -15.89 -6.18
C PHE A 32 -2.65 -16.60 -6.73
N THR A 33 -3.79 -16.43 -6.06
CA THR A 33 -5.06 -17.04 -6.48
C THR A 33 -6.22 -16.05 -6.48
N ALA A 34 -7.33 -16.43 -7.12
CA ALA A 34 -8.61 -15.72 -7.12
C ALA A 34 -8.49 -14.22 -7.48
N ASP A 35 -9.26 -13.36 -6.81
CA ASP A 35 -9.29 -11.92 -7.08
C ASP A 35 -7.89 -11.29 -7.06
N THR A 36 -7.01 -11.69 -6.14
CA THR A 36 -5.64 -11.16 -6.07
C THR A 36 -4.84 -11.47 -7.32
N PHE A 37 -4.99 -12.68 -7.88
CA PHE A 37 -4.36 -13.05 -9.14
C PHE A 37 -4.82 -12.15 -10.29
N ASP A 38 -6.13 -11.98 -10.45
CA ASP A 38 -6.71 -11.16 -11.52
C ASP A 38 -6.27 -9.70 -11.38
N PHE A 39 -6.23 -9.18 -10.15
CA PHE A 39 -5.79 -7.81 -9.91
C PHE A 39 -4.32 -7.60 -10.26
N LEU A 40 -3.42 -8.49 -9.84
CA LEU A 40 -1.99 -8.35 -10.11
C LEU A 40 -1.65 -8.49 -11.60
N THR A 41 -2.46 -9.22 -12.36
CA THR A 41 -2.23 -9.47 -13.79
C THR A 41 -2.87 -8.42 -14.67
N GLU A 42 -4.07 -7.94 -14.32
CA GLU A 42 -4.85 -7.02 -15.15
C GLU A 42 -4.76 -5.55 -14.70
N VAL A 43 -4.73 -5.29 -13.39
CA VAL A 43 -4.72 -3.93 -12.80
C VAL A 43 -3.30 -3.51 -12.40
N GLY A 44 -2.63 -4.30 -11.59
CA GLY A 44 -1.28 -4.07 -11.08
C GLY A 44 -1.23 -3.29 -9.76
N ILE A 45 -0.09 -3.40 -9.07
CA ILE A 45 0.15 -2.68 -7.81
C ILE A 45 0.75 -1.30 -8.14
N PRO A 46 0.22 -0.21 -7.58
CA PRO A 46 0.80 1.12 -7.77
C PRO A 46 2.00 1.33 -6.84
N SER A 47 2.94 2.14 -7.30
CA SER A 47 4.08 2.64 -6.53
C SER A 47 4.12 4.16 -6.60
N ALA A 48 4.82 4.76 -5.66
CA ALA A 48 5.06 6.20 -5.62
C ALA A 48 6.45 6.45 -4.99
N GLU A 49 7.50 6.16 -5.77
CA GLU A 49 8.89 6.19 -5.28
C GLU A 49 9.33 7.57 -4.78
N ASP A 50 8.79 8.65 -5.35
CA ASP A 50 9.03 10.04 -4.89
C ASP A 50 8.60 10.27 -3.43
N TYR A 51 7.76 9.38 -2.89
CA TYR A 51 7.27 9.41 -1.51
C TYR A 51 7.70 8.17 -0.72
N GLU A 52 8.73 7.47 -1.18
CA GLU A 52 9.31 6.29 -0.53
C GLU A 52 8.33 5.09 -0.39
N ILE A 53 7.28 5.09 -1.20
CA ILE A 53 6.33 3.98 -1.35
C ILE A 53 6.76 3.18 -2.58
N SER A 54 7.61 2.17 -2.39
CA SER A 54 8.15 1.36 -3.48
C SER A 54 7.54 -0.03 -3.45
N PHE A 55 6.63 -0.30 -4.39
CA PHE A 55 6.00 -1.60 -4.57
C PHE A 55 6.27 -2.19 -5.96
N GLY A 56 6.00 -3.47 -6.10
CA GLY A 56 6.16 -4.20 -7.34
C GLY A 56 6.88 -5.52 -7.14
N LEU A 57 6.65 -6.39 -8.10
CA LEU A 57 7.31 -7.68 -8.22
C LEU A 57 7.98 -7.75 -9.59
N PRO A 58 9.13 -8.45 -9.70
CA PRO A 58 9.79 -8.61 -10.98
C PRO A 58 8.91 -9.39 -11.96
N ALA A 59 9.00 -9.04 -13.24
CA ALA A 59 8.27 -9.75 -14.29
C ALA A 59 8.71 -11.21 -14.40
N GLU A 60 10.00 -11.48 -14.16
CA GLU A 60 10.55 -12.83 -14.04
C GLU A 60 10.42 -13.30 -12.59
N PHE A 61 9.98 -14.54 -12.40
CA PHE A 61 9.88 -15.13 -11.07
C PHE A 61 11.24 -15.19 -10.37
N ASP A 62 11.26 -14.75 -9.12
CA ASP A 62 12.41 -14.82 -8.23
C ASP A 62 11.95 -15.33 -6.85
N ASP A 63 12.48 -16.49 -6.46
CA ASP A 63 12.14 -17.14 -5.19
C ASP A 63 12.55 -16.29 -3.97
N GLY A 64 13.48 -15.34 -4.14
CA GLY A 64 13.92 -14.43 -3.08
C GLY A 64 12.82 -13.51 -2.53
N TYR A 65 11.71 -13.36 -3.25
CA TYR A 65 10.54 -12.60 -2.77
C TYR A 65 9.61 -13.44 -1.89
N ILE A 66 9.81 -14.76 -1.80
CA ILE A 66 8.99 -15.64 -0.97
C ILE A 66 9.54 -15.70 0.45
N TRP A 67 8.79 -15.15 1.40
CA TRP A 67 9.06 -15.24 2.82
C TRP A 67 8.40 -16.49 3.38
N ARG A 68 9.20 -17.55 3.56
CA ARG A 68 8.72 -18.81 4.14
C ARG A 68 8.69 -18.72 5.65
N ARG A 69 7.57 -19.13 6.25
CA ARG A 69 7.35 -19.11 7.69
C ARG A 69 8.50 -19.71 8.47
N ALA A 70 8.91 -20.93 8.13
CA ALA A 70 9.96 -21.65 8.86
C ALA A 70 11.31 -20.90 8.87
N GLU A 71 11.65 -20.22 7.77
CA GLU A 71 12.91 -19.47 7.64
C GLU A 71 12.85 -18.17 8.45
N GLN A 72 11.72 -17.47 8.41
CA GLN A 72 11.55 -16.19 9.11
C GLN A 72 11.32 -16.38 10.61
N GLU A 73 10.51 -17.37 11.03
CA GLU A 73 10.34 -17.70 12.46
C GLU A 73 11.67 -18.12 13.11
N SER A 74 12.59 -18.73 12.36
CA SER A 74 13.95 -19.05 12.85
C SER A 74 14.78 -17.81 13.19
N GLN A 75 14.40 -16.65 12.64
CA GLN A 75 15.03 -15.34 12.90
C GLN A 75 14.22 -14.52 13.92
N GLY A 76 13.08 -15.01 14.41
CA GLY A 76 12.24 -14.35 15.40
C GLY A 76 10.99 -13.65 14.84
N TRP A 77 10.77 -13.67 13.53
CA TRP A 77 9.59 -13.08 12.90
C TRP A 77 8.34 -13.88 13.25
N LYS A 78 7.21 -13.21 13.49
CA LYS A 78 5.91 -13.85 13.75
C LYS A 78 5.05 -13.82 12.50
N PHE A 79 4.54 -14.97 12.10
CA PHE A 79 3.63 -15.10 10.96
C PHE A 79 2.16 -15.05 11.40
N PRO A 80 1.25 -14.58 10.52
CA PRO A 80 -0.18 -14.75 10.72
C PRO A 80 -0.55 -16.23 10.90
N GLU A 81 -1.60 -16.50 11.66
CA GLU A 81 -2.03 -17.88 11.91
C GLU A 81 -2.43 -18.57 10.59
N GLY A 82 -1.93 -19.79 10.39
CA GLY A 82 -2.24 -20.61 9.21
C GLY A 82 -1.54 -20.18 7.91
N VAL A 83 -0.69 -19.15 7.93
CA VAL A 83 0.04 -18.67 6.75
C VAL A 83 1.45 -19.27 6.73
N GLU A 84 1.76 -20.02 5.67
CA GLU A 84 3.06 -20.70 5.52
C GLU A 84 4.07 -19.92 4.67
N ALA A 85 3.59 -19.00 3.84
CA ALA A 85 4.44 -18.14 3.02
C ALA A 85 3.74 -16.80 2.76
N LEU A 86 4.54 -15.74 2.72
CA LEU A 86 4.15 -14.40 2.30
C LEU A 86 5.02 -13.98 1.11
N ILE A 87 4.51 -13.12 0.24
CA ILE A 87 5.28 -12.58 -0.88
C ILE A 87 5.65 -11.14 -0.56
N LYS A 88 6.93 -10.82 -0.50
CA LYS A 88 7.36 -9.42 -0.37
C LYS A 88 7.00 -8.67 -1.62
N ILE A 89 6.21 -7.60 -1.50
CA ILE A 89 5.78 -6.77 -2.65
C ILE A 89 6.43 -5.40 -2.66
N GLY A 90 7.24 -5.08 -1.66
CA GLY A 90 8.02 -3.84 -1.62
C GLY A 90 8.27 -3.34 -0.22
N ASN A 91 8.40 -2.03 -0.07
CA ASN A 91 8.70 -1.41 1.21
C ASN A 91 8.03 -0.03 1.33
N PHE A 92 7.63 0.28 2.56
CA PHE A 92 7.58 1.63 3.10
C PHE A 92 9.00 2.08 3.51
N PRO A 93 9.21 3.35 3.91
CA PRO A 93 10.53 3.84 4.37
C PRO A 93 11.25 2.91 5.34
N ILE A 94 10.54 2.38 6.33
CA ILE A 94 11.12 1.52 7.38
C ILE A 94 10.50 0.13 7.49
N ASN A 95 9.45 -0.17 6.73
CA ASN A 95 8.74 -1.45 6.81
C ASN A 95 8.82 -2.22 5.50
N ALA A 96 9.08 -3.52 5.58
CA ALA A 96 8.81 -4.42 4.47
C ALA A 96 7.29 -4.58 4.32
N VAL A 97 6.80 -4.57 3.09
CA VAL A 97 5.39 -4.83 2.77
C VAL A 97 5.30 -6.19 2.08
N VAL A 98 4.45 -7.04 2.63
CA VAL A 98 4.27 -8.42 2.18
C VAL A 98 2.79 -8.74 2.02
N ILE A 99 2.46 -9.72 1.19
CA ILE A 99 1.09 -10.14 0.92
C ILE A 99 0.94 -11.64 1.12
N ASP A 100 -0.18 -12.06 1.67
CA ASP A 100 -0.60 -13.45 1.63
C ASP A 100 -1.16 -13.77 0.22
N PRO A 101 -0.49 -14.64 -0.56
CA PRO A 101 -0.90 -14.88 -1.95
C PRO A 101 -2.25 -15.62 -2.07
N ALA A 102 -2.72 -16.26 -1.00
CA ALA A 102 -4.00 -16.97 -0.99
C ALA A 102 -5.18 -16.05 -0.65
N THR A 103 -5.00 -15.11 0.28
CA THR A 103 -6.09 -14.24 0.77
C THR A 103 -6.05 -12.83 0.21
N GLY A 104 -4.88 -12.37 -0.25
CA GLY A 104 -4.67 -11.00 -0.69
C GLY A 104 -4.43 -9.99 0.42
N ILE A 105 -4.47 -10.42 1.70
CA ILE A 105 -4.22 -9.53 2.84
C ILE A 105 -2.77 -9.02 2.78
N VAL A 106 -2.61 -7.71 2.92
CA VAL A 106 -1.31 -7.04 2.93
C VAL A 106 -0.91 -6.75 4.37
N TYR A 107 0.32 -7.10 4.70
CA TYR A 107 0.93 -6.88 5.99
C TYR A 107 2.15 -5.96 5.83
N GLN A 108 2.45 -5.22 6.88
CA GLN A 108 3.76 -4.61 7.06
C GLN A 108 4.54 -5.33 8.16
N TYR A 109 5.86 -5.29 8.02
CA TYR A 109 6.83 -5.82 8.98
C TYR A 109 7.95 -4.81 9.21
N THR A 110 8.36 -4.65 10.45
CA THR A 110 9.57 -3.92 10.84
C THR A 110 10.46 -4.81 11.69
N ASP A 111 11.77 -4.62 11.60
CA ASP A 111 12.75 -5.29 12.47
C ASP A 111 12.50 -4.99 13.96
N ALA A 112 11.84 -3.87 14.28
CA ALA A 112 11.58 -3.48 15.67
C ALA A 112 10.49 -4.34 16.35
N SER A 113 9.39 -4.62 15.65
CA SER A 113 8.29 -5.45 16.17
C SER A 113 8.48 -6.93 15.82
N MET A 114 8.99 -7.20 14.62
CA MET A 114 9.04 -8.52 14.00
C MET A 114 7.66 -9.20 13.91
N GLU A 115 6.58 -8.43 13.99
CA GLU A 115 5.20 -8.91 13.95
C GLU A 115 4.52 -8.49 12.64
N ALA A 116 3.66 -9.37 12.12
CA ALA A 116 2.81 -9.05 10.98
C ALA A 116 1.71 -8.09 11.41
N ILE A 117 1.75 -6.86 10.92
CA ILE A 117 0.67 -5.89 11.13
C ILE A 117 -0.18 -5.86 9.86
N PRO A 118 -1.46 -6.28 9.89
CA PRO A 118 -2.33 -6.19 8.72
C PRO A 118 -2.64 -4.72 8.41
N VAL A 119 -2.35 -4.31 7.18
CA VAL A 119 -2.53 -2.92 6.72
C VAL A 119 -3.52 -2.79 5.58
N HIS A 120 -3.82 -3.86 4.84
CA HIS A 120 -4.94 -3.90 3.91
C HIS A 120 -5.60 -5.26 3.88
N ALA A 121 -6.92 -5.27 3.79
CA ALA A 121 -7.69 -6.50 3.68
C ALA A 121 -7.56 -7.15 2.28
N ASP A 122 -7.27 -6.35 1.24
CA ASP A 122 -6.89 -6.83 -0.08
C ASP A 122 -6.02 -5.82 -0.85
N VAL A 123 -5.52 -6.23 -2.02
CA VAL A 123 -4.69 -5.37 -2.91
C VAL A 123 -5.44 -4.18 -3.50
N SER A 124 -6.77 -4.22 -3.58
CA SER A 124 -7.54 -3.09 -4.08
C SER A 124 -7.57 -1.95 -3.06
N SER A 125 -7.56 -2.26 -1.77
CA SER A 125 -7.39 -1.30 -0.69
C SER A 125 -6.01 -0.67 -0.71
N LEU A 126 -4.94 -1.46 -0.89
CA LEU A 126 -3.59 -0.92 -1.07
C LEU A 126 -3.53 0.06 -2.24
N ALA A 127 -4.06 -0.34 -3.38
CA ALA A 127 -4.06 0.50 -4.57
C ALA A 127 -4.90 1.77 -4.41
N LYS A 128 -6.05 1.66 -3.74
CA LYS A 128 -6.91 2.80 -3.43
C LYS A 128 -6.21 3.81 -2.53
N THR A 129 -5.50 3.35 -1.50
CA THR A 129 -4.80 4.23 -0.56
C THR A 129 -3.65 4.95 -1.25
N VAL A 130 -2.76 4.23 -1.95
CA VAL A 130 -1.67 4.85 -2.73
C VAL A 130 -2.22 5.83 -3.76
N GLY A 131 -3.20 5.41 -4.56
CA GLY A 131 -3.77 6.25 -5.62
C GLY A 131 -4.44 7.52 -5.08
N SER A 132 -5.14 7.43 -3.94
CA SER A 132 -5.79 8.60 -3.32
C SER A 132 -4.76 9.56 -2.72
N PHE A 133 -3.70 9.04 -2.12
CA PHE A 133 -2.57 9.83 -1.62
C PHE A 133 -1.89 10.60 -2.76
N VAL A 134 -1.46 9.91 -3.82
CA VAL A 134 -0.76 10.56 -4.95
C VAL A 134 -1.67 11.53 -5.69
N ALA A 135 -2.94 11.17 -5.90
CA ALA A 135 -3.90 12.07 -6.54
C ALA A 135 -4.12 13.35 -5.72
N TYR A 136 -4.15 13.26 -4.39
CA TYR A 136 -4.26 14.44 -3.54
C TYR A 136 -3.02 15.33 -3.66
N VAL A 137 -1.82 14.76 -3.50
CA VAL A 137 -0.57 15.51 -3.61
C VAL A 137 -0.43 16.17 -4.99
N GLY A 138 -0.68 15.43 -6.06
CA GLY A 138 -0.53 15.94 -7.43
C GLY A 138 -1.54 17.01 -7.84
N ASN A 139 -2.70 17.07 -7.18
CA ASN A 139 -3.74 18.07 -7.43
C ASN A 139 -3.77 19.20 -6.40
N TYR A 140 -2.92 19.12 -5.37
CA TYR A 140 -2.91 20.12 -4.32
C TYR A 140 -2.48 21.48 -4.89
N THR A 141 -3.30 22.49 -4.62
CA THR A 141 -2.97 23.88 -4.91
C THR A 141 -3.18 24.72 -3.66
N ARG A 142 -2.18 25.55 -3.35
CA ARG A 142 -2.33 26.54 -2.27
C ARG A 142 -3.43 27.53 -2.65
N GLY A 143 -4.29 27.89 -1.71
CA GLY A 143 -5.36 28.85 -1.96
C GLY A 143 -4.81 30.23 -2.29
N ASP A 144 -5.28 30.82 -3.39
CA ASP A 144 -4.98 32.21 -3.77
C ASP A 144 -5.65 33.17 -2.76
N GLY A 145 -4.96 33.48 -1.67
CA GLY A 145 -5.44 34.39 -0.62
C GLY A 145 -5.18 33.92 0.82
N GLU A 146 -4.62 32.73 1.02
CA GLU A 146 -4.33 32.16 2.33
C GLU A 146 -2.81 32.26 2.64
N ASP A 147 -2.37 33.47 2.97
CA ASP A 147 -1.08 33.71 3.64
C ASP A 147 -1.13 33.30 5.13
N ASP A 148 -2.30 32.87 5.61
CA ASP A 148 -2.52 32.36 6.96
C ASP A 148 -2.32 30.84 6.99
N GLU A 149 -1.21 30.41 7.58
CA GLU A 149 -0.83 29.00 7.73
C GLU A 149 -1.86 28.19 8.51
N ASP A 150 -2.56 28.79 9.48
CA ASP A 150 -3.56 28.09 10.29
C ASP A 150 -4.82 27.76 9.47
N VAL A 151 -5.22 28.67 8.57
CA VAL A 151 -6.35 28.46 7.66
C VAL A 151 -6.03 27.37 6.65
N GLU A 152 -4.83 27.42 6.09
CA GLU A 152 -4.37 26.46 5.10
C GLU A 152 -4.25 25.06 5.71
N TYR A 153 -3.65 24.94 6.91
CA TYR A 153 -3.58 23.68 7.65
C TYR A 153 -4.99 23.13 7.98
N ALA A 154 -5.92 23.97 8.45
CA ALA A 154 -7.29 23.54 8.75
C ALA A 154 -8.06 23.09 7.49
N ARG A 155 -7.75 23.64 6.32
CA ARG A 155 -8.26 23.13 5.04
C ARG A 155 -7.63 21.79 4.71
N ARG A 156 -6.28 21.69 4.71
CA ARG A 156 -5.55 20.46 4.40
C ARG A 156 -6.02 19.30 5.28
N LYS A 157 -6.12 19.54 6.58
CA LYS A 157 -6.63 18.57 7.55
C LYS A 157 -8.00 18.03 7.16
N ARG A 158 -8.97 18.90 6.84
CA ARG A 158 -10.31 18.47 6.47
C ARG A 158 -10.33 17.62 5.20
N GLU A 159 -9.47 17.93 4.24
CA GLU A 159 -9.38 17.20 2.98
C GLU A 159 -8.70 15.83 3.16
N VAL A 160 -7.62 15.78 3.95
CA VAL A 160 -6.92 14.54 4.32
C VAL A 160 -7.83 13.64 5.17
N ASP A 161 -8.52 14.20 6.18
CA ASP A 161 -9.51 13.48 7.00
C ASP A 161 -10.61 12.85 6.12
N ALA A 162 -11.07 13.56 5.09
CA ALA A 162 -12.09 13.04 4.17
C ALA A 162 -11.59 11.84 3.34
N ILE A 163 -10.32 11.84 2.93
CA ILE A 163 -9.70 10.69 2.23
C ILE A 163 -9.55 9.52 3.19
N HIS A 164 -9.01 9.77 4.38
CA HIS A 164 -8.87 8.79 5.44
C HIS A 164 -10.21 8.11 5.76
N ASP A 165 -11.26 8.90 6.00
CA ASP A 165 -12.58 8.39 6.36
C ASP A 165 -13.23 7.60 5.23
N ALA A 166 -13.05 8.02 3.98
CA ALA A 166 -13.57 7.31 2.82
C ALA A 166 -12.93 5.92 2.65
N ILE A 167 -11.62 5.79 2.93
CA ILE A 167 -10.92 4.50 2.91
C ILE A 167 -11.35 3.65 4.11
N ARG A 168 -11.28 4.22 5.31
CA ARG A 168 -11.58 3.55 6.58
C ARG A 168 -13.00 2.98 6.65
N LEU A 169 -13.95 3.64 5.98
CA LEU A 169 -15.33 3.17 5.90
C LEU A 169 -15.46 1.80 5.23
N VAL A 170 -14.56 1.48 4.29
CA VAL A 170 -14.57 0.21 3.52
C VAL A 170 -13.52 -0.76 4.07
N ASP A 171 -12.30 -0.30 4.28
CA ASP A 171 -11.21 -1.06 4.89
C ASP A 171 -10.59 -0.26 6.03
N PRO A 172 -10.80 -0.67 7.30
CA PRO A 172 -10.24 0.04 8.43
C PRO A 172 -8.76 -0.24 8.66
N LEU A 173 -8.20 -1.31 8.07
CA LEU A 173 -6.85 -1.80 8.39
C LEU A 173 -5.71 -0.78 8.17
N PRO A 174 -5.72 0.07 7.12
CA PRO A 174 -4.64 1.03 6.91
C PRO A 174 -4.42 1.96 8.12
N PHE A 175 -5.47 2.22 8.90
CA PHE A 175 -5.42 3.18 10.01
C PHE A 175 -5.82 2.55 11.35
N ALA A 176 -5.85 1.22 11.43
CA ALA A 176 -6.32 0.50 12.62
C ALA A 176 -5.21 0.33 13.67
N HIS A 177 -3.97 0.15 13.23
CA HIS A 177 -2.83 -0.15 14.09
C HIS A 177 -1.95 1.09 14.27
N GLU A 178 -1.59 1.43 15.51
CA GLU A 178 -0.81 2.65 15.83
C GLU A 178 0.56 2.71 15.14
N TYR A 179 1.15 1.56 14.83
CA TYR A 179 2.40 1.45 14.08
C TYR A 179 2.22 1.26 12.58
N SER A 180 1.02 1.44 12.02
CA SER A 180 0.89 1.41 10.57
C SER A 180 1.57 2.62 9.95
N GLU A 181 2.40 2.40 8.93
CA GLU A 181 3.10 3.49 8.24
C GLU A 181 2.11 4.48 7.61
N TRP A 182 0.92 4.02 7.25
CA TRP A 182 -0.11 4.90 6.69
C TRP A 182 -0.54 6.00 7.64
N ILE A 183 -0.48 5.79 8.96
CA ILE A 183 -0.76 6.85 9.93
C ILE A 183 0.29 7.95 9.78
N GLU A 184 1.57 7.61 9.79
CA GLU A 184 2.64 8.59 9.64
C GLU A 184 2.61 9.28 8.27
N ILE A 185 2.39 8.53 7.18
CA ILE A 185 2.29 9.09 5.83
C ILE A 185 1.13 10.11 5.74
N PHE A 186 -0.03 9.81 6.33
CA PHE A 186 -1.18 10.72 6.30
C PHE A 186 -1.03 11.89 7.29
N ASP A 187 -0.37 11.70 8.44
CA ASP A 187 -0.01 12.79 9.35
C ASP A 187 0.96 13.76 8.68
N ASN A 188 1.95 13.24 7.96
CA ASN A 188 2.89 14.03 7.16
C ASN A 188 2.19 14.76 6.01
N LEU A 189 1.20 14.12 5.40
CA LEU A 189 0.36 14.74 4.39
C LEU A 189 -0.45 15.90 4.98
N GLU A 190 -1.11 15.70 6.13
CA GLU A 190 -1.82 16.76 6.86
C GLU A 190 -0.90 17.91 7.27
N GLY A 191 0.32 17.59 7.70
CA GLY A 191 1.36 18.55 8.06
C GLY A 191 1.94 19.33 6.88
N GLY A 192 1.63 18.92 5.64
CA GLY A 192 2.08 19.60 4.42
C GLY A 192 3.48 19.24 3.96
N ILE A 193 4.00 18.10 4.38
CA ILE A 193 5.36 17.66 3.99
C ILE A 193 5.46 17.42 2.48
N TYR A 194 4.36 16.99 1.85
CA TYR A 194 4.32 16.61 0.43
C TYR A 194 3.69 17.66 -0.49
N THR A 195 3.18 18.79 0.04
CA THR A 195 2.28 19.70 -0.66
C THR A 195 2.72 21.16 -0.61
#